data_AF-A0A1Q3Z1T7-F1
#
_entry.id   AF-A0A1Q3Z1T7-F1
#
_cell.length_a   1.000
_cell.length_b   1.000
_cell.length_c   1.000
_cell.angle_alpha   90.00
_cell.angle_beta   90.00
_cell.angle_gamma   90.00
#
_symmetry.space_group_name_H-M   'P 1'
#
loop_
_entity.id
_entity.type
_entity.pdbx_description
1 polymer ?
#
loop_
_entity_poly.entity_id
_entity_poly.type
_entity_poly.pdbx_seq_one_letter_code
_entity_poly.pdbx_strand_id
1 'polypeptide(L)'
;MMWDELTEEQKLLCAPQRRLRLQERRTCDMIEVDHVWSPATAQEIVEPLLVSIGRYPDGRIGEVFIDGREKGKGKVAQRTTALRQDVAVLISIALQYGAPIEVLRDAMGRGEVQAMGRVRVMPHTIIGSVLDALAAEAAA
;
A
#
# COMPACT_ATOMS: atom_id res chain seq x y z
N MET A 1 1.16 -20.48 23.96
CA MET A 1 -0.04 -21.25 23.59
C MET A 1 0.36 -22.14 22.44
N MET A 2 0.36 -23.45 22.68
CA MET A 2 0.79 -24.45 21.70
C MET A 2 -0.40 -24.76 20.79
N TRP A 3 -0.18 -24.99 19.49
CA TRP A 3 -1.25 -25.17 18.47
C TRP A 3 -2.29 -26.25 18.85
N ASP A 4 -1.89 -27.21 19.67
CA ASP A 4 -2.73 -28.31 20.18
C ASP A 4 -3.74 -27.87 21.24
N GLU A 5 -3.59 -26.68 21.83
CA GLU A 5 -4.45 -26.14 22.90
C GLU A 5 -5.58 -25.24 22.36
N LEU A 6 -5.61 -24.97 21.05
CA LEU A 6 -6.62 -24.13 20.42
C LEU A 6 -7.91 -24.93 20.14
N THR A 7 -9.07 -24.28 20.29
CA THR A 7 -10.35 -24.84 19.83
C THR A 7 -10.38 -24.95 18.30
N GLU A 8 -11.22 -25.79 17.72
CA GLU A 8 -11.34 -25.90 16.26
C GLU A 8 -11.72 -24.56 15.60
N GLU A 9 -12.52 -23.74 16.28
CA GLU A 9 -12.86 -22.38 15.84
C GLU A 9 -11.64 -21.45 15.86
N GLN A 10 -10.80 -21.54 16.90
CA GLN A 10 -9.52 -20.80 16.97
C GLN A 10 -8.51 -21.31 15.94
N LYS A 11 -8.46 -22.63 15.68
CA LYS A 11 -7.63 -23.21 14.62
C LYS A 11 -8.12 -22.78 13.24
N LEU A 12 -9.42 -22.64 13.01
CA LEU A 12 -9.99 -22.10 11.77
C LEU A 12 -9.66 -20.61 11.58
N LEU A 13 -9.65 -19.84 12.67
CA LEU A 13 -9.23 -18.43 12.67
C LEU A 13 -7.71 -18.26 12.45
N CYS A 14 -6.90 -19.19 12.96
CA CYS A 14 -5.43 -19.16 12.85
C CYS A 14 -4.88 -19.99 11.69
N ALA A 15 -5.71 -20.80 11.02
CA ALA A 15 -5.29 -21.61 9.88
C ALA A 15 -4.77 -20.67 8.80
N PRO A 16 -3.61 -20.96 8.19
CA PRO A 16 -3.07 -20.12 7.14
C PRO A 16 -4.10 -20.03 6.01
N GLN A 17 -4.71 -18.85 5.85
CA GLN A 17 -5.64 -18.59 4.76
C GLN A 17 -4.91 -18.88 3.45
N ARG A 18 -5.50 -19.71 2.59
CA ARG A 18 -4.85 -20.13 1.36
C ARG A 18 -4.57 -18.89 0.49
N ARG A 19 -3.30 -18.58 0.28
CA ARG A 19 -2.88 -17.45 -0.57
C ARG A 19 -3.53 -17.55 -1.95
N LEU A 20 -4.35 -16.57 -2.30
CA LEU A 20 -4.97 -16.47 -3.62
C LEU A 20 -4.06 -15.67 -4.55
N ARG A 21 -3.15 -16.35 -5.25
CA ARG A 21 -2.24 -15.71 -6.20
C ARG A 21 -2.98 -15.31 -7.48
N LEU A 22 -2.75 -14.11 -8.01
CA LEU A 22 -3.25 -13.73 -9.33
C LEU A 22 -2.66 -14.65 -10.42
N GLN A 23 -3.52 -15.13 -11.31
CA GLN A 23 -3.13 -15.98 -12.45
C GLN A 23 -2.59 -15.17 -13.63
N GLU A 24 -3.11 -13.95 -13.85
CA GLU A 24 -2.73 -13.06 -14.95
C GLU A 24 -2.14 -11.77 -14.37
N ARG A 25 -0.87 -11.48 -14.67
CA ARG A 25 -0.14 -10.29 -14.17
C ARG A 25 -0.09 -9.13 -15.18
N ARG A 26 -0.89 -9.19 -16.25
CA ARG A 26 -0.70 -8.35 -17.46
C ARG A 26 -1.73 -7.24 -17.61
N THR A 27 -2.94 -7.41 -17.10
CA THR A 27 -3.94 -6.34 -17.00
C THR A 27 -3.72 -5.62 -15.68
N CYS A 28 -3.01 -4.49 -15.72
CA CYS A 28 -2.83 -3.64 -14.55
C CYS A 28 -3.25 -2.21 -14.89
N ASP A 29 -4.06 -1.63 -14.03
CA ASP A 29 -4.32 -0.20 -14.03
C ASP A 29 -3.09 0.49 -13.46
N MET A 30 -2.73 1.65 -14.00
CA MET A 30 -1.64 2.46 -13.49
C MET A 30 -2.20 3.74 -12.91
N ILE A 31 -1.87 4.02 -11.66
CA ILE A 31 -2.20 5.27 -10.97
C ILE A 31 -0.93 5.97 -10.51
N GLU A 32 -1.01 7.29 -10.43
CA GLU A 32 0.04 8.12 -9.88
C GLU A 32 -0.28 8.46 -8.44
N VAL A 33 0.71 8.29 -7.56
CA VAL A 33 0.58 8.57 -6.14
C VAL A 33 1.74 9.45 -5.71
N ASP A 34 1.45 10.60 -5.11
CA ASP A 34 2.46 11.44 -4.50
C ASP A 34 2.64 11.08 -3.02
N HIS A 35 3.88 10.81 -2.63
CA HIS A 35 4.26 10.75 -1.23
C HIS A 35 5.04 12.00 -0.84
N VAL A 36 4.63 12.68 0.23
CA VAL A 36 5.29 13.89 0.70
C VAL A 36 6.16 13.57 1.90
N TRP A 37 7.47 13.71 1.74
CA TRP A 37 8.44 13.62 2.81
C TRP A 37 8.56 14.95 3.53
N SER A 38 8.64 14.91 4.87
CA SER A 38 8.84 16.10 5.72
C SER A 38 7.87 17.24 5.39
N PRO A 39 6.56 16.99 5.33
CA PRO A 39 5.59 17.97 4.88
C PRO A 39 5.55 19.20 5.80
N ALA A 40 5.28 20.37 5.22
CA ALA A 40 5.28 21.67 5.90
C ALA A 40 6.61 22.07 6.56
N THR A 41 7.73 21.53 6.08
CA THR A 41 9.09 21.91 6.50
C THR A 41 9.90 22.48 5.35
N ALA A 42 11.05 23.09 5.65
CA ALA A 42 11.97 23.58 4.63
C ALA A 42 12.60 22.45 3.77
N GLN A 43 12.45 21.19 4.18
CA GLN A 43 12.97 19.99 3.52
C GLN A 43 11.84 19.14 2.91
N GLU A 44 10.67 19.74 2.64
CA GLU A 44 9.57 19.06 1.98
C GLU A 44 10.01 18.53 0.60
N ILE A 45 9.77 17.25 0.37
CA ILE A 45 10.05 16.61 -0.92
C ILE A 45 8.82 15.82 -1.34
N VAL A 46 8.25 16.19 -2.48
CA VAL A 46 7.21 15.39 -3.13
C VAL A 46 7.90 14.32 -3.97
N GLU A 47 7.59 13.07 -3.68
CA GLU A 47 8.10 11.90 -4.39
C GLU A 47 6.96 11.23 -5.16
N PRO A 48 6.92 11.37 -6.49
CA PRO A 48 5.92 10.70 -7.31
C PRO A 48 6.20 9.20 -7.39
N LEU A 49 5.13 8.42 -7.36
CA LEU A 49 5.14 6.97 -7.42
C LEU A 49 4.20 6.53 -8.53
N LEU A 50 4.68 5.66 -9.43
CA LEU A 50 3.82 4.99 -10.39
C LEU A 50 3.42 3.64 -9.79
N VAL A 51 2.13 3.47 -9.51
CA VAL A 51 1.58 2.27 -8.88
C VAL A 51 0.78 1.49 -9.89
N SER A 52 1.20 0.25 -10.14
CA SER A 52 0.47 -0.71 -10.98
C SER A 52 -0.41 -1.57 -10.07
N ILE A 53 -1.70 -1.70 -10.42
CA ILE A 53 -2.72 -2.40 -9.65
C ILE A 53 -3.15 -3.66 -10.40
N GLY A 54 -2.93 -4.82 -9.80
CA GLY A 54 -3.45 -6.10 -10.27
C GLY A 54 -4.78 -6.43 -9.59
N ARG A 55 -5.80 -6.74 -10.39
CA ARG A 55 -7.14 -7.09 -9.92
C ARG A 55 -7.47 -8.56 -10.17
N TYR A 56 -8.21 -9.15 -9.24
CA TYR A 56 -8.84 -10.45 -9.45
C TYR A 56 -10.00 -10.34 -10.46
N PRO A 57 -10.51 -11.46 -11.01
CA PRO A 57 -11.66 -11.45 -11.93
C PRO A 57 -12.94 -10.84 -11.35
N ASP A 58 -13.07 -10.79 -10.02
CA ASP A 58 -14.18 -10.14 -9.31
C ASP A 58 -13.99 -8.62 -9.16
N GLY A 59 -12.93 -8.04 -9.73
CA GLY A 59 -12.59 -6.62 -9.67
C GLY A 59 -11.83 -6.21 -8.41
N ARG A 60 -11.70 -7.10 -7.41
CA ARG A 60 -11.03 -6.79 -6.15
C ARG A 60 -9.53 -6.63 -6.37
N ILE A 61 -8.93 -5.62 -5.74
CA ILE A 61 -7.49 -5.38 -5.81
C ILE A 61 -6.75 -6.51 -5.07
N GLY A 62 -5.78 -7.14 -5.73
CA GLY A 62 -5.05 -8.30 -5.21
C GLY A 62 -3.54 -8.16 -5.17
N GLU A 63 -2.95 -7.30 -5.99
CA GLU A 63 -1.52 -7.00 -5.89
C GLU A 63 -1.22 -5.59 -6.37
N VAL A 64 -0.09 -5.05 -5.90
CA VAL A 64 0.41 -3.75 -6.30
C VAL A 64 1.92 -3.81 -6.55
N PHE A 65 2.37 -3.05 -7.52
CA PHE A 65 3.78 -2.83 -7.80
C PHE A 65 4.05 -1.34 -7.85
N ILE A 66 5.22 -0.91 -7.37
CA ILE A 66 5.61 0.49 -7.38
C ILE A 66 6.86 0.62 -8.24
N ASP A 67 6.70 1.21 -9.41
CA ASP A 67 7.78 1.43 -10.37
C ASP A 67 8.27 2.88 -10.32
N GLY A 68 9.56 3.05 -10.57
CA GLY A 68 10.23 4.35 -10.57
C GLY A 68 10.35 5.00 -11.93
N ARG A 69 9.42 4.75 -12.86
CA ARG A 69 9.57 5.20 -14.25
C ARG A 69 8.27 5.74 -14.82
N GLU A 70 8.05 7.04 -14.64
CA GLU A 70 7.25 7.79 -15.59
C GLU A 70 8.19 8.53 -16.56
N LYS A 71 7.95 8.38 -17.87
CA LYS A 71 8.62 9.20 -18.88
C LYS A 71 8.14 10.64 -18.72
N GLY A 72 9.00 11.53 -18.22
CA GLY A 72 8.73 12.97 -18.16
C GLY A 72 8.66 13.56 -16.76
N LYS A 73 8.47 12.76 -15.71
CA LYS A 73 8.47 13.22 -14.30
C LYS A 73 9.78 12.90 -13.58
N GLY A 74 10.87 13.47 -14.06
CA GLY A 74 12.15 13.53 -13.34
C GLY A 74 12.77 12.19 -12.93
N LYS A 75 13.95 12.25 -12.34
CA LYS A 75 14.68 11.06 -11.88
C LYS A 75 14.11 10.64 -10.53
N VAL A 76 13.38 9.53 -10.50
CA VAL A 76 12.91 8.92 -9.26
C VAL A 76 14.09 8.64 -8.33
N ALA A 77 13.99 9.04 -7.06
CA ALA A 77 15.11 8.94 -6.14
C ALA A 77 15.50 7.46 -5.93
N GLN A 78 16.74 7.10 -6.28
CA GLN A 78 17.27 5.74 -6.05
C GLN A 78 17.19 5.32 -4.59
N ARG A 79 17.26 6.29 -3.65
CA ARG A 79 17.33 6.05 -2.21
C ARG A 79 16.12 5.31 -1.66
N THR A 80 14.96 5.41 -2.29
CA THR A 80 13.70 4.80 -1.83
C THR A 80 13.28 3.60 -2.69
N THR A 81 14.07 3.19 -3.70
CA THR A 81 13.73 2.07 -4.58
C THR A 81 13.51 0.76 -3.82
N ALA A 82 14.41 0.41 -2.90
CA ALA A 82 14.24 -0.80 -2.08
C ALA A 82 12.97 -0.72 -1.23
N LEU A 83 12.75 0.40 -0.54
CA LEU A 83 11.55 0.63 0.27
C LEU A 83 10.25 0.48 -0.55
N ARG A 84 10.20 1.01 -1.77
CA ARG A 84 9.05 0.85 -2.66
C ARG A 84 8.78 -0.61 -3.00
N GLN A 85 9.83 -1.36 -3.35
CA GLN A 85 9.71 -2.77 -3.69
C GLN A 85 9.24 -3.58 -2.48
N ASP A 86 9.83 -3.33 -1.31
CA ASP A 86 9.47 -4.00 -0.06
C ASP A 86 8.01 -3.73 0.29
N VAL A 87 7.59 -2.46 0.26
CA VAL A 87 6.20 -2.05 0.52
C VAL A 87 5.23 -2.69 -0.46
N ALA A 88 5.53 -2.65 -1.77
CA ALA A 88 4.67 -3.23 -2.79
C ALA A 88 4.46 -4.74 -2.57
N VAL A 89 5.53 -5.46 -2.23
CA VAL A 89 5.48 -6.88 -1.93
C VAL A 89 4.67 -7.15 -0.66
N LEU A 90 4.89 -6.38 0.41
CA LEU A 90 4.16 -6.54 1.68
C LEU A 90 2.66 -6.30 1.52
N ILE A 91 2.27 -5.21 0.84
CA ILE A 91 0.84 -4.94 0.53
C ILE A 91 0.26 -6.10 -0.29
N SER A 92 0.94 -6.51 -1.36
CA SER A 92 0.47 -7.59 -2.22
C SER A 92 0.28 -8.90 -1.46
N ILE A 93 1.21 -9.26 -0.58
CA ILE A 93 1.09 -10.45 0.27
C ILE A 93 -0.15 -10.30 1.16
N ALA A 94 -0.30 -9.18 1.87
CA ALA A 94 -1.43 -8.95 2.76
C ALA A 94 -2.78 -9.07 2.03
N LEU A 95 -2.91 -8.46 0.84
CA LEU A 95 -4.12 -8.53 0.02
C LEU A 95 -4.43 -9.96 -0.46
N GLN A 96 -3.40 -10.73 -0.79
CA GLN A 96 -3.53 -12.14 -1.22
C GLN A 96 -3.89 -13.09 -0.08
N TYR A 97 -3.65 -12.67 1.17
CA TYR A 97 -4.19 -13.30 2.38
C TYR A 97 -5.55 -12.72 2.79
N GLY A 98 -6.12 -11.79 2.02
CA GLY A 98 -7.47 -11.27 2.26
C GLY A 98 -7.53 -10.12 3.27
N ALA A 99 -6.39 -9.52 3.63
CA ALA A 99 -6.41 -8.33 4.48
C ALA A 99 -7.18 -7.18 3.81
N PRO A 100 -8.17 -6.55 4.48
CA PRO A 100 -8.89 -5.41 3.90
C PRO A 100 -7.98 -4.18 3.77
N ILE A 101 -8.09 -3.46 2.65
CA ILE A 101 -7.31 -2.23 2.39
C ILE A 101 -7.49 -1.22 3.52
N GLU A 102 -8.73 -0.98 3.95
CA GLU A 102 -9.07 -0.06 5.04
C GLU A 102 -8.35 -0.43 6.35
N VAL A 103 -8.31 -1.71 6.69
CA VAL A 103 -7.63 -2.20 7.90
C VAL A 103 -6.12 -1.97 7.81
N LEU A 104 -5.51 -2.26 6.66
CA LEU A 104 -4.09 -1.96 6.44
C LEU A 104 -3.82 -0.46 6.51
N ARG A 105 -4.67 0.36 5.87
CA ARG A 105 -4.55 1.82 5.78
C ARG A 105 -4.62 2.48 7.15
N ASP A 106 -5.52 2.02 8.00
CA ASP A 106 -5.74 2.56 9.34
C ASP A 106 -4.66 2.08 10.33
N ALA A 107 -4.03 0.93 10.08
CA ALA A 107 -2.92 0.42 10.88
C ALA A 107 -1.58 1.14 10.63
N MET A 108 -1.45 1.91 9.54
CA MET A 108 -0.20 2.60 9.22
C MET A 108 0.02 3.84 10.10
N GLY A 109 1.29 4.10 10.44
CA GLY A 109 1.68 5.29 11.16
C GLY A 109 1.34 6.57 10.41
N ARG A 110 0.68 7.51 11.10
CA ARG A 110 0.26 8.81 10.58
C ARG A 110 0.67 9.92 11.55
N GLY A 111 0.83 11.11 11.01
CA GLY A 111 1.28 12.28 11.76
C GLY A 111 0.43 13.49 11.44
N GLU A 112 0.27 14.33 12.44
CA GLU A 112 -0.33 15.65 12.27
C GLU A 112 0.68 16.60 11.64
N VAL A 113 0.27 17.23 10.55
CA VAL A 113 1.05 18.21 9.81
C VAL A 113 0.30 19.53 9.89
N GLN A 114 0.96 20.55 10.44
CA GLN A 114 0.42 21.89 10.48
C GLN A 114 0.93 22.69 9.27
N ALA A 115 0.03 22.96 8.32
CA ALA A 115 0.32 23.74 7.13
C ALA A 115 -0.69 24.88 6.99
N MET A 116 -0.21 26.12 6.87
CA MET A 116 -1.05 27.32 6.67
C MET A 116 -2.21 27.44 7.67
N GLY A 117 -1.95 27.18 8.95
CA GLY A 117 -2.96 27.27 10.02
C GLY A 117 -4.00 26.14 10.03
N ARG A 118 -3.82 25.08 9.23
CA ARG A 118 -4.65 23.88 9.23
C ARG A 118 -3.83 22.67 9.67
N VAL A 119 -4.45 21.81 10.46
CA VAL A 119 -3.88 20.49 10.81
C VAL A 119 -4.44 19.47 9.83
N ARG A 120 -3.55 18.67 9.24
CA ARG A 120 -3.90 17.52 8.39
C ARG A 120 -3.22 16.28 8.94
N VAL A 121 -3.94 15.15 8.94
CA VAL A 121 -3.34 13.85 9.25
C VAL A 121 -2.80 13.27 7.95
N MET A 122 -1.50 12.98 7.90
CA MET A 122 -0.81 12.49 6.72
C MET A 122 -0.06 11.18 6.99
N PRO A 123 0.07 10.29 6.00
CA PRO A 123 0.86 9.08 6.12
C PRO A 123 2.34 9.41 6.34
N HIS A 124 3.00 8.69 7.26
CA HIS A 124 4.43 8.88 7.53
C HIS A 124 5.35 8.34 6.43
N THR A 125 4.87 7.36 5.67
CA THR A 125 5.70 6.59 4.73
C THR A 125 4.91 6.26 3.48
N ILE A 126 5.64 5.82 2.44
CA ILE A 126 5.10 5.41 1.15
C ILE A 126 3.95 4.41 1.27
N ILE A 127 4.02 3.44 2.20
CA ILE A 127 2.96 2.42 2.36
C ILE A 127 1.62 3.06 2.71
N GLY A 128 1.60 4.09 3.56
CA GLY A 128 0.37 4.80 3.91
C GLY A 128 -0.21 5.56 2.72
N SER A 129 0.63 6.27 1.96
CA SER A 129 0.18 7.02 0.77
C SER A 129 -0.37 6.09 -0.32
N VAL A 130 0.27 4.95 -0.54
CA VAL A 130 -0.22 3.94 -1.49
C VAL A 130 -1.55 3.36 -1.00
N LEU A 131 -1.67 3.00 0.28
CA LEU A 131 -2.94 2.48 0.83
C LEU A 131 -4.08 3.51 0.78
N ASP A 132 -3.79 4.80 0.97
CA ASP A 132 -4.78 5.88 0.78
C ASP A 132 -5.28 5.92 -0.67
N ALA A 133 -4.37 5.81 -1.64
CA ALA A 133 -4.73 5.78 -3.06
C ALA A 133 -5.51 4.51 -3.45
N LEU A 134 -5.11 3.34 -2.94
CA LEU A 134 -5.83 2.08 -3.19
C LEU A 134 -7.22 2.08 -2.57
N ALA A 135 -7.40 2.71 -1.40
CA ALA A 135 -8.72 2.87 -0.78
C ALA A 135 -9.65 3.72 -1.65
N ALA A 136 -9.14 4.83 -2.20
CA ALA A 136 -9.90 5.66 -3.13
C ALA A 136 -10.26 4.90 -4.42
N GLU A 137 -9.30 4.14 -4.97
CA GLU A 137 -9.48 3.34 -6.18
C GLU A 137 -10.41 2.14 -5.98
N ALA A 138 -10.51 1.59 -4.77
CA ALA A 138 -11.45 0.53 -4.44
C ALA A 138 -12.89 1.05 -4.25
N ALA A 139 -13.05 2.37 -4.02
CA ALA A 139 -14.34 3.02 -3.84
C ALA A 139 -14.94 3.64 -5.12
N ALA A 140 -14.14 3.70 -6.20
CA ALA A 140 -14.54 4.20 -7.52
C ALA A 140 -15.27 3.12 -8.34
#